data_AF-A0A934LY29-F1
#
_entry.id   AF-A0A934LY29-F1
#
_cell.length_a   1.000
_cell.length_b   1.000
_cell.length_c   1.000
_cell.angle_alpha   90.00
_cell.angle_beta   90.00
_cell.angle_gamma   90.00
#
_symmetry.space_group_name_H-M   'P 1'
#
loop_
_entity.id
_entity.type
_entity.pdbx_description
1 polymer ?
#
loop_
_entity_poly.entity_id
_entity_poly.type
_entity_poly.pdbx_seq_one_letter_code
_entity_poly.pdbx_strand_id
1 'polypeptide(L)'
;MSGRFVWIFERTPDLKAPYRSGEIPEGVIILTAGVDVQKNRVYYAVRGWGAASESWLIENGGFYGDTDQPDVWRQLSLILESGVGDFNIRKL
;
A
#
# COMPACT_ATOMS: atom_id res chain seq x y z
N MET A 1 17.08 17.41 2.16
CA MET A 1 17.15 16.70 0.87
C MET A 1 15.75 16.18 0.59
N SER A 2 15.02 16.83 -0.32
CA SER A 2 13.61 16.54 -0.60
C SER A 2 13.51 15.63 -1.83
N GLY A 3 13.47 14.32 -1.61
CA GLY A 3 13.10 13.36 -2.65
C GLY A 3 11.61 13.49 -2.94
N ARG A 4 11.26 14.29 -3.96
CA ARG A 4 9.88 14.40 -4.45
C ARG A 4 9.57 13.14 -5.26
N PHE A 5 8.96 12.14 -4.62
CA PHE A 5 8.32 11.04 -5.35
C PHE A 5 6.96 11.55 -5.85
N VAL A 6 6.86 11.81 -7.15
CA VAL A 6 5.59 12.11 -7.82
C VAL A 6 4.93 10.78 -8.11
N TRP A 7 3.96 10.39 -7.28
CA TRP A 7 2.96 9.39 -7.67
C TRP A 7 1.80 10.12 -8.33
N ILE A 8 1.58 9.87 -9.63
CA ILE A 8 0.36 10.28 -10.34
C ILE A 8 -0.77 9.42 -9.77
N PHE A 9 -1.44 9.91 -8.74
CA PHE A 9 -2.79 9.47 -8.43
C PHE A 9 -3.73 10.36 -9.22
N GLU A 10 -4.01 10.00 -10.48
CA GLU A 10 -5.20 10.57 -11.12
C GLU A 10 -6.39 10.21 -10.24
N ARG A 11 -7.07 11.28 -9.82
CA ARG A 11 -8.29 11.25 -9.03
C ARG A 11 -9.42 10.83 -9.96
N THR A 12 -9.46 9.55 -10.33
CA THR A 12 -10.57 8.93 -11.06
C THR A 12 -11.31 8.00 -10.09
N PRO A 13 -12.34 8.49 -9.36
CA PRO A 13 -13.27 7.67 -8.59
C PRO A 13 -13.85 6.50 -9.41
N ASP A 14 -13.86 6.68 -10.73
CA ASP A 14 -14.51 5.88 -11.77
C ASP A 14 -13.65 4.69 -12.27
N LEU A 15 -12.39 4.56 -11.84
CA LEU A 15 -11.50 3.44 -12.20
C LEU A 15 -11.19 2.48 -11.04
N LYS A 16 -11.90 2.60 -9.91
CA LYS A 16 -11.92 1.50 -8.94
C LYS A 16 -12.66 0.33 -9.58
N ALA A 17 -11.91 -0.70 -9.99
CA ALA A 17 -12.49 -1.98 -10.30
C ALA A 17 -13.34 -2.47 -9.10
N PRO A 18 -14.47 -3.16 -9.35
CA PRO A 18 -15.56 -3.36 -8.39
C PRO A 18 -15.28 -4.44 -7.32
N TYR A 19 -14.05 -4.52 -6.81
CA TYR A 19 -13.71 -5.42 -5.70
C TYR A 19 -13.68 -4.63 -4.39
N ARG A 20 -14.08 -5.29 -3.30
CA ARG A 20 -14.06 -4.67 -1.97
C ARG A 20 -12.60 -4.51 -1.52
N SER A 21 -12.33 -3.48 -0.71
CA SER A 21 -11.01 -3.38 -0.05
C SER A 21 -10.73 -4.69 0.69
N GLY A 22 -9.57 -5.29 0.44
CA GLY A 22 -9.19 -6.59 1.01
C GLY A 22 -9.58 -7.84 0.18
N GLU A 23 -10.27 -7.66 -0.95
CA GLU A 23 -10.50 -8.73 -1.92
C GLU A 23 -9.33 -8.81 -2.90
N ILE A 24 -8.82 -10.02 -3.12
CA ILE A 24 -7.67 -10.28 -3.99
C ILE A 24 -8.19 -10.92 -5.29
N PRO A 25 -8.07 -10.22 -6.44
CA PRO A 25 -8.43 -10.81 -7.73
C PRO A 25 -7.63 -12.09 -8.03
N GLU A 26 -8.25 -13.06 -8.71
CA GLU A 26 -7.63 -14.37 -9.03
C GLU A 26 -6.28 -14.27 -9.77
N GLY A 27 -6.06 -13.19 -10.53
CA GLY A 27 -4.83 -12.95 -11.28
C GLY A 27 -3.63 -12.48 -10.43
N VAL A 28 -3.81 -12.20 -9.14
CA VAL A 28 -2.74 -11.72 -8.26
C VAL A 28 -1.83 -12.87 -7.84
N ILE A 29 -0.53 -12.72 -8.11
CA ILE A 29 0.51 -13.68 -7.73
C ILE A 29 1.39 -13.17 -6.59
N ILE A 30 1.48 -11.85 -6.40
CA ILE A 30 2.30 -11.23 -5.35
C ILE A 30 1.69 -9.91 -4.90
N LEU A 31 1.79 -9.67 -3.59
CA LEU A 31 1.49 -8.37 -2.99
C LEU A 31 2.79 -7.64 -2.64
N THR A 32 2.80 -6.34 -2.95
CA THR A 32 3.85 -5.40 -2.54
C THR A 32 3.20 -4.18 -1.89
N ALA A 33 3.91 -3.49 -1.00
CA ALA A 33 3.45 -2.22 -0.46
C ALA A 33 4.41 -1.08 -0.82
N GLY A 34 3.86 0.02 -1.31
CA GLY A 34 4.55 1.30 -1.37
C GLY A 34 4.22 2.11 -0.11
N VAL A 35 5.23 2.72 0.51
CA VAL A 35 5.08 3.57 1.70
C VAL A 35 5.62 4.96 1.39
N ASP A 36 4.81 5.99 1.63
CA ASP A 36 5.20 7.40 1.58
C ASP A 36 5.31 7.94 3.01
N VAL A 37 6.54 8.30 3.39
CA VAL A 37 6.90 8.74 4.74
C VAL A 37 7.09 10.24 4.74
N GLN A 38 6.34 10.93 5.58
CA GLN A 38 6.40 12.38 5.75
C GLN A 38 6.57 12.73 7.22
N LYS A 39 7.04 13.94 7.54
CA LYS A 39 7.42 14.33 8.92
C LYS A 39 6.43 13.94 10.03
N ASN A 40 5.12 14.01 9.75
CA ASN A 40 4.07 13.79 10.75
C ASN A 40 3.05 12.71 10.35
N ARG A 41 3.34 11.91 9.32
CA ARG A 41 2.41 10.90 8.82
C ARG A 41 3.08 9.90 7.91
N VAL A 42 2.45 8.74 7.81
CA VAL A 42 2.80 7.68 6.87
C VAL A 42 1.57 7.32 6.05
N TYR A 43 1.73 7.23 4.73
CA TYR A 43 0.75 6.64 3.83
C TYR A 43 1.28 5.33 3.27
N TYR A 44 0.38 4.38 3.03
CA TYR A 44 0.73 3.12 2.39
C TYR A 44 -0.30 2.75 1.32
N ALA A 45 0.17 2.03 0.31
CA ALA A 45 -0.67 1.41 -0.72
C ALA A 45 -0.17 0.00 -1.00
N VAL A 46 -1.06 -0.98 -0.84
CA VAL A 46 -0.83 -2.38 -1.18
C VAL A 46 -1.28 -2.61 -2.62
N ARG A 47 -0.34 -3.06 -3.46
CA ARG A 47 -0.55 -3.40 -4.85
C ARG A 47 -0.41 -4.91 -5.02
N GLY A 48 -1.42 -5.52 -5.64
CA GLY A 48 -1.34 -6.87 -6.16
C GLY A 48 -0.85 -6.83 -7.59
N TRP A 49 0.09 -7.71 -7.93
CA TRP A 49 0.64 -7.84 -9.28
C TRP A 49 0.29 -9.19 -9.86
N GLY A 50 -0.02 -9.20 -11.15
CA GLY A 50 -0.30 -10.37 -11.95
C GLY A 50 0.68 -10.53 -13.11
N ALA A 51 0.35 -11.40 -14.05
CA ALA A 51 1.10 -11.53 -15.29
C ALA A 51 1.00 -10.27 -16.16
N ALA A 52 1.91 -10.13 -17.14
CA ALA A 52 1.89 -9.05 -18.14
C ALA A 52 1.83 -7.61 -17.55
N SER A 53 2.42 -7.41 -16.36
CA SER A 53 2.43 -6.12 -15.64
C SER A 53 1.05 -5.62 -15.21
N GLU A 54 0.05 -6.50 -15.14
CA GLU A 54 -1.24 -6.16 -14.55
C GLU A 54 -1.08 -5.88 -13.04
N SER A 55 -1.78 -4.87 -12.56
CA SER A 55 -1.77 -4.51 -11.15
C SER A 55 -3.12 -4.01 -10.66
N TRP A 56 -3.39 -4.27 -9.39
CA TRP A 56 -4.62 -3.89 -8.70
C TRP A 56 -4.28 -3.20 -7.38
N LEU A 57 -5.04 -2.15 -7.05
CA LEU A 57 -4.93 -1.47 -5.76
C LEU A 57 -5.76 -2.24 -4.74
N ILE A 58 -5.12 -3.07 -3.93
CA ILE A 58 -5.80 -3.99 -2.99
C ILE A 58 -6.26 -3.25 -1.74
N GLU A 59 -5.37 -2.42 -1.19
CA GLU A 59 -5.64 -1.61 -0.01
C GLU A 59 -4.81 -0.33 -0.06
N ASN A 60 -5.30 0.74 0.55
CA ASN A 60 -4.48 1.89 0.91
C ASN A 60 -4.99 2.51 2.20
N GLY A 61 -4.10 3.24 2.87
CA GLY A 61 -4.44 3.94 4.08
C GLY A 61 -3.33 4.91 4.47
N GLY A 62 -3.54 5.55 5.61
CA GLY A 62 -2.52 6.39 6.21
C GLY A 62 -2.86 6.69 7.66
N PHE A 63 -1.82 7.01 8.41
CA PHE A 63 -1.94 7.37 9.82
C PHE A 63 -0.95 8.47 10.17
N TYR A 64 -1.34 9.27 11.16
CA TYR A 64 -0.50 10.33 11.71
C TYR A 64 0.44 9.76 12.76
N GLY A 65 1.65 10.32 12.80
CA GLY A 65 2.69 9.91 13.75
C GLY A 65 3.97 10.67 13.46
N ASP A 66 4.72 10.99 14.49
CA ASP A 66 6.06 11.56 14.32
C ASP A 66 6.99 10.47 13.77
N THR A 67 7.50 10.64 12.55
CA THR A 67 8.31 9.63 11.86
C THR A 67 9.69 9.44 12.48
N ASP A 68 10.10 10.33 13.38
CA ASP A 68 11.33 10.20 14.15
C ASP A 68 11.14 9.25 15.35
N GLN A 69 9.90 8.86 15.68
CA GLN A 69 9.60 7.99 16.81
C GLN A 69 9.42 6.52 16.39
N PRO A 70 9.86 5.55 17.20
CA PRO A 70 9.76 4.13 16.87
C PRO A 70 8.32 3.61 16.76
N ASP A 71 7.36 4.27 17.41
CA ASP A 71 5.97 3.82 17.45
C ASP A 71 5.29 3.83 16.07
N VAL A 72 5.62 4.82 15.23
CA VAL A 72 5.08 4.94 13.86
C VAL A 72 5.53 3.76 12.99
N TRP A 73 6.75 3.27 13.19
CA TRP A 73 7.35 2.17 12.44
C TRP A 73 6.83 0.82 12.93
N ARG A 74 6.55 0.70 14.24
CA ARG A 74 5.87 -0.46 14.80
C ARG A 74 4.45 -0.57 14.24
N GLN A 75 3.71 0.53 14.21
CA GLN A 75 2.38 0.57 13.62
C GLN A 75 2.40 0.19 12.14
N LEU A 76 3.34 0.75 11.35
CA LEU A 76 3.52 0.36 9.95
C LEU A 76 3.82 -1.14 9.83
N SER A 77 4.71 -1.68 10.66
CA SER A 77 5.10 -3.09 10.61
C SER A 77 3.91 -4.01 10.87
N LEU A 78 3.07 -3.68 11.87
CA LEU A 78 1.85 -4.43 12.16
C LEU A 78 0.88 -4.45 10.98
N ILE A 79 0.73 -3.33 10.27
CA ILE A 79 -0.11 -3.23 9.06
C ILE A 79 0.47 -4.09 7.92
N LEU A 80 1.78 -4.05 7.71
CA LEU A 80 2.40 -4.82 6.62
C LEU A 80 2.46 -6.33 6.92
N GLU A 81 2.49 -6.70 8.20
CA GLU A 81 2.55 -8.10 8.65
C GLU A 81 1.17 -8.75 8.75
N SER A 82 0.08 -7.99 8.84
CA SER A 82 -1.26 -8.57 8.85
C SER A 82 -1.62 -9.30 7.54
N GLY A 83 -0.93 -8.97 6.44
CA GLY A 83 -1.24 -9.51 5.11
C GLY A 83 -2.63 -9.12 4.64
N VAL A 84 -3.05 -9.69 3.51
CA VAL A 84 -4.43 -9.59 3.02
C VAL A 84 -4.87 -10.99 2.58
N GLY A 85 -5.94 -11.53 3.18
CA GLY A 85 -6.34 -12.93 2.96
C GLY A 85 -5.20 -13.90 3.28
N ASP A 86 -4.92 -14.83 2.35
CA ASP A 86 -3.81 -15.79 2.46
C ASP A 86 -2.46 -15.24 1.94
N PHE A 87 -2.42 -13.98 1.48
CA PHE A 87 -1.23 -13.38 0.89
C PHE A 87 -0.48 -12.50 1.89
N ASN A 88 0.81 -12.79 2.03
CA ASN A 88 1.74 -11.90 2.72
C ASN A 88 2.16 -10.75 1.81
N ILE A 89 2.27 -9.56 2.40
CA ILE A 89 2.83 -8.39 1.71
C ILE A 89 4.35 -8.54 1.70
N ARG A 90 4.94 -8.64 0.51
CA ARG A 90 6.39 -8.72 0.38
C ARG A 90 7.02 -7.36 0.64
N LYS A 91 7.97 -7.34 1.57
CA LYS A 91 8.95 -6.28 1.74
C LYS A 91 9.98 -6.46 0.61
N LEU A 92 10.14 -5.45 -0.26
CA LEU A 92 11.17 -5.44 -1.30
C LEU A 92 12.53 -5.03 -0.72
#